data_AF-A0A7S3T244-F1
#
_entry.id   AF-A0A7S3T244-F1
#
_cell.length_a   1.000
_cell.length_b   1.000
_cell.length_c   1.000
_cell.angle_alpha   90.00
_cell.angle_beta   90.00
_cell.angle_gamma   90.00
#
_symmetry.space_group_name_H-M   'P 1'
#
loop_
_entity.id
_entity.type
_entity.pdbx_description
1 polymer ?
#
loop_
_entity_poly.entity_id
_entity_poly.type
_entity_poly.pdbx_seq_one_letter_code
_entity_poly.pdbx_strand_id
1 'polypeptide(L)'
;LWLRAERTLAAHGVAAPRPPALDRLVRCVVAQLQARHAHAVRAPLRADRASRDDDDGGGDGSGGGVDSLDGALLRAADALAESSAPSARVVQRQDVRRLAAVLSLLLRPLGAVEGLLGPSGRPTPAAAATPLGTLRRLVAAADDATFCWLLDGVLSELSSSARPCASTSTTPSSFPAGAAAAAKTPPEAATEAAAEAEGVASRLHAALLCAALLCAASSPLHLARLSASAPRLLAQLCEVAVSPPQRLSPLRSPRTSAASAASDVSRRLAVQALTALLTNGQLRFELIDAAAFLRAAGAPCAHVSLRSPPATLPSAATFGAAYFLLLALLRQRGALVHTAAPLYFSAVRGMLFALGWADATASSTAAASSASAATSAAAPPALEGRAPAREPMGLDCARHARRLLEETAAHKRSLVRYGAYALSDVVALLRYRPLGAAAQAELMPGVYSLIGMCTQVELQELHANSDPVGKRILADLLEGYQTSHKYRG
;
A
#
# COMPACT_ATOMS: atom_id res chain seq x y z
N LEU A 1 -23.16 -19.02 -21.58
CA LEU A 1 -22.12 -20.07 -21.76
C LEU A 1 -22.57 -21.42 -21.18
N TRP A 2 -22.94 -21.50 -19.89
CA TRP A 2 -23.42 -22.75 -19.28
C TRP A 2 -24.65 -23.36 -19.96
N LEU A 3 -25.71 -22.58 -20.20
CA LEU A 3 -26.89 -23.03 -20.96
C LEU A 3 -26.53 -23.53 -22.37
N ARG A 4 -25.44 -23.02 -22.95
CA ARG A 4 -24.95 -23.47 -24.26
C ARG A 4 -24.31 -24.85 -24.11
N ALA A 5 -23.44 -25.04 -23.10
CA ALA A 5 -22.82 -26.32 -22.74
C ALA A 5 -23.85 -27.40 -22.36
N GLU A 6 -24.90 -27.04 -21.61
CA GLU A 6 -25.99 -27.95 -21.23
C GLU A 6 -26.78 -28.42 -22.46
N ARG A 7 -27.04 -27.52 -23.43
CA ARG A 7 -27.66 -27.89 -24.71
C ARG A 7 -26.73 -28.77 -25.56
N THR A 8 -25.43 -28.52 -25.57
CA THR A 8 -24.48 -29.39 -26.27
C THR A 8 -24.41 -30.78 -25.63
N LEU A 9 -24.37 -30.88 -24.30
CA LEU A 9 -24.33 -32.15 -23.58
C LEU A 9 -25.64 -32.94 -23.73
N ALA A 10 -26.79 -32.27 -23.68
CA ALA A 10 -28.10 -32.88 -23.93
C ALA A 10 -28.24 -33.41 -25.37
N ALA A 11 -27.68 -32.70 -26.36
CA ALA A 11 -27.64 -33.17 -27.75
C ALA A 11 -26.78 -34.43 -27.96
N HIS A 12 -25.89 -34.76 -27.00
CA HIS A 12 -25.06 -35.97 -27.01
C HIS A 12 -25.59 -37.04 -26.05
N GLY A 13 -26.82 -36.91 -25.54
CA GLY A 13 -27.43 -37.89 -24.63
C GLY A 13 -26.80 -37.94 -23.22
N VAL A 14 -25.96 -36.95 -22.86
CA VAL A 14 -25.28 -36.91 -21.57
C VAL A 14 -26.11 -36.07 -20.59
N ALA A 15 -26.76 -36.74 -19.64
CA ALA A 15 -27.44 -36.08 -18.53
C ALA A 15 -26.42 -35.59 -17.51
N ALA A 16 -26.03 -34.31 -17.60
CA ALA A 16 -25.19 -33.68 -16.59
C ALA A 16 -26.07 -33.24 -15.39
N PRO A 17 -25.85 -33.76 -14.17
CA PRO A 17 -26.60 -33.29 -13.01
C PRO A 17 -26.27 -31.81 -12.76
N ARG A 18 -27.31 -30.97 -12.67
CA ARG A 18 -27.14 -29.56 -12.35
C ARG A 18 -26.50 -29.42 -10.96
N PRO A 19 -25.33 -28.76 -10.84
CA PRO A 19 -24.76 -28.53 -9.54
C PRO A 19 -25.69 -27.61 -8.73
N PRO A 20 -26.05 -27.96 -7.49
CA PRO A 20 -27.02 -27.21 -6.69
C PRO A 20 -26.59 -25.75 -6.42
N ALA A 21 -25.30 -25.47 -6.50
CA ALA A 21 -24.74 -24.12 -6.43
C ALA A 21 -25.14 -23.25 -7.64
N LEU A 22 -25.25 -23.83 -8.84
CA LEU A 22 -25.65 -23.14 -10.05
C LEU A 22 -27.13 -22.76 -10.01
N ASP A 23 -27.99 -23.65 -9.50
CA ASP A 23 -29.41 -23.38 -9.31
C ASP A 23 -29.66 -22.22 -8.32
N ARG A 24 -28.79 -22.09 -7.32
CA ARG A 24 -28.81 -20.96 -6.37
C ARG A 24 -28.35 -19.67 -7.05
N LEU A 25 -27.30 -19.75 -7.86
CA LEU A 25 -26.75 -18.59 -8.56
C LEU A 25 -27.71 -18.07 -9.64
N VAL A 26 -28.35 -18.96 -10.41
CA VAL A 26 -29.40 -18.63 -11.38
C VAL A 26 -30.59 -17.97 -10.68
N ARG A 27 -31.05 -18.51 -9.54
CA ARG A 27 -32.12 -17.89 -8.76
C ARG A 27 -31.76 -16.49 -8.25
N CYS A 28 -30.53 -16.28 -7.79
CA CYS A 28 -30.04 -14.96 -7.38
C CYS A 28 -30.00 -13.96 -8.56
N VAL A 29 -29.49 -14.38 -9.72
CA VAL A 29 -29.43 -13.49 -10.90
C VAL A 29 -30.83 -13.17 -11.42
N VAL A 30 -31.75 -14.14 -11.46
CA VAL A 30 -33.16 -13.91 -11.86
C VAL A 30 -33.84 -12.95 -10.89
N ALA A 31 -33.65 -13.11 -9.57
CA ALA A 31 -34.21 -12.20 -8.57
C ALA A 31 -33.64 -10.77 -8.71
N GLN A 32 -32.34 -10.61 -8.98
CA GLN A 32 -31.74 -9.29 -9.22
C GLN A 32 -32.25 -8.63 -10.51
N LEU A 33 -32.43 -9.40 -11.58
CA LEU A 33 -32.97 -8.89 -12.83
C LEU A 33 -34.44 -8.48 -12.70
N GLN A 34 -35.24 -9.26 -11.96
CA GLN A 34 -36.63 -8.92 -11.63
C GLN A 34 -36.72 -7.67 -10.75
N ALA A 35 -35.84 -7.52 -9.76
CA ALA A 35 -35.77 -6.33 -8.92
C ALA A 35 -35.38 -5.06 -9.73
N ARG A 36 -34.41 -5.19 -10.64
CA ARG A 36 -34.03 -4.10 -11.56
C ARG A 36 -35.14 -3.73 -12.54
N HIS A 37 -35.84 -4.72 -13.08
CA HIS A 37 -36.98 -4.48 -13.97
C HIS A 37 -38.14 -3.81 -13.22
N ALA A 38 -38.46 -4.26 -12.00
CA ALA A 38 -39.47 -3.61 -11.15
C ALA A 38 -39.12 -2.16 -10.78
N HIS A 39 -37.84 -1.85 -10.57
CA HIS A 39 -37.37 -0.49 -10.36
C HIS A 39 -37.47 0.37 -11.62
N ALA A 40 -37.09 -0.16 -12.78
CA ALA A 40 -37.16 0.54 -14.06
C ALA A 40 -38.62 0.84 -14.47
N VAL A 41 -39.56 -0.08 -14.19
CA VAL A 41 -41.00 0.09 -14.48
C VAL A 41 -41.69 1.04 -13.48
N ARG A 42 -41.19 1.16 -12.25
CA ARG A 42 -41.74 2.08 -11.23
C ARG A 42 -41.19 3.51 -11.30
N ALA A 43 -40.07 3.73 -11.98
CA ALA A 43 -39.47 5.06 -12.13
C ALA A 43 -40.34 6.06 -12.92
N PRO A 44 -41.00 5.73 -14.06
CA PRO A 44 -41.84 6.68 -14.77
C PRO A 44 -43.19 6.94 -14.08
N LEU A 45 -43.69 6.02 -13.25
CA LEU A 45 -44.98 6.18 -12.55
C LEU A 45 -44.93 7.12 -11.34
N ARG A 46 -43.73 7.48 -10.86
CA ARG A 46 -43.55 8.46 -9.78
C ARG A 46 -43.34 9.89 -10.27
N ALA A 47 -42.90 10.08 -11.51
CA ALA A 47 -42.78 11.40 -12.12
C ALA A 47 -44.16 12.03 -12.41
N ASP A 48 -45.17 11.22 -12.77
CA ASP A 48 -46.54 11.71 -13.06
C ASP A 48 -47.40 11.99 -11.81
N ARG A 49 -46.96 11.56 -10.61
CA ARG A 49 -47.69 11.80 -9.35
C ARG A 49 -47.14 12.96 -8.52
N ALA A 50 -45.95 13.46 -8.84
CA ALA A 50 -45.33 14.57 -8.13
C ALA A 50 -45.78 15.96 -8.63
N SER A 51 -46.70 16.04 -9.60
CA SER A 51 -47.18 17.33 -10.16
C SER A 51 -48.63 17.68 -9.77
N ARG A 52 -49.22 17.03 -8.75
CA ARG A 52 -50.67 17.18 -8.49
C ARG A 52 -51.12 17.45 -7.06
N ASP A 53 -50.22 17.50 -6.08
CA ASP A 53 -50.61 17.77 -4.69
C ASP A 53 -49.72 18.89 -4.11
N ASP A 54 -50.01 20.13 -4.51
CA ASP A 54 -49.65 21.34 -3.76
C ASP A 54 -50.95 22.12 -3.54
N ASP A 55 -51.61 21.88 -2.41
CA ASP A 55 -52.33 22.91 -1.66
C ASP A 55 -52.75 22.38 -0.28
N ASP A 56 -52.62 23.29 0.70
CA ASP A 56 -53.08 23.27 2.08
C ASP A 56 -52.32 22.49 3.18
N GLY A 57 -51.86 23.28 4.16
CA GLY A 57 -52.10 22.95 5.58
C GLY A 57 -50.86 22.87 6.46
N GLY A 58 -50.56 23.96 7.15
CA GLY A 58 -49.47 24.06 8.14
C GLY A 58 -49.69 23.24 9.43
N GLY A 59 -48.58 23.01 10.13
CA GLY A 59 -48.56 22.42 11.46
C GLY A 59 -47.14 22.19 11.95
N ASP A 60 -46.71 23.02 12.91
CA ASP A 60 -45.44 22.93 13.64
C ASP A 60 -45.23 21.55 14.29
N GLY A 61 -44.00 21.04 14.22
CA GLY A 61 -43.62 19.82 14.93
C GLY A 61 -42.23 19.29 14.57
N SER A 62 -41.23 19.75 15.32
CA SER A 62 -39.93 19.12 15.61
C SER A 62 -39.70 17.68 15.10
N GLY A 63 -38.62 17.47 14.35
CA GLY A 63 -38.02 16.14 14.20
C GLY A 63 -37.33 15.89 12.86
N GLY A 64 -36.15 16.47 12.65
CA GLY A 64 -35.27 16.15 11.53
C GLY A 64 -34.76 14.71 11.59
N GLY A 65 -35.49 13.78 10.97
CA GLY A 65 -35.05 12.42 10.69
C GLY A 65 -34.31 12.37 9.37
N VAL A 66 -32.98 12.49 9.42
CA VAL A 66 -32.12 12.13 8.29
C VAL A 66 -32.32 10.64 8.03
N ASP A 67 -32.84 10.26 6.85
CA ASP A 67 -32.92 8.87 6.42
C ASP A 67 -31.50 8.29 6.34
N SER A 68 -31.06 7.72 7.46
CA SER A 68 -29.77 7.04 7.58
C SER A 68 -29.72 5.88 6.57
N LEU A 69 -28.60 5.78 5.85
CA LEU A 69 -28.25 4.66 4.98
C LEU A 69 -28.44 3.30 5.70
N ASP A 70 -28.22 3.26 7.02
CA ASP A 70 -28.44 2.07 7.85
C ASP A 70 -29.93 1.69 7.92
N GLY A 71 -30.83 2.68 7.96
CA GLY A 71 -32.29 2.46 7.92
C GLY A 71 -32.78 2.04 6.54
N ALA A 72 -32.16 2.51 5.46
CA ALA A 72 -32.47 2.05 4.10
C ALA A 72 -31.99 0.61 3.84
N LEU A 73 -30.81 0.24 4.36
CA LEU A 73 -30.25 -1.11 4.25
C LEU A 73 -30.98 -2.13 5.13
N LEU A 74 -31.43 -1.75 6.33
CA LEU A 74 -32.29 -2.62 7.15
C LEU A 74 -33.65 -2.85 6.49
N ARG A 75 -34.29 -1.80 5.95
CA ARG A 75 -35.58 -1.93 5.24
C ARG A 75 -35.46 -2.78 3.96
N ALA A 76 -34.34 -2.69 3.24
CA ALA A 76 -34.07 -3.55 2.09
C ALA A 76 -33.81 -5.03 2.49
N ALA A 77 -33.15 -5.26 3.63
CA ALA A 77 -32.92 -6.60 4.17
C ALA A 77 -34.21 -7.25 4.70
N ASP A 78 -35.12 -6.47 5.29
CA ASP A 78 -36.43 -6.95 5.75
C ASP A 78 -37.37 -7.24 4.57
N ALA A 79 -37.36 -6.40 3.52
CA ALA A 79 -38.11 -6.66 2.28
C ALA A 79 -37.62 -7.90 1.52
N LEU A 80 -36.32 -8.21 1.57
CA LEU A 80 -35.75 -9.46 1.04
C LEU A 80 -36.15 -10.68 1.90
N ALA A 81 -36.35 -10.50 3.20
CA ALA A 81 -36.71 -11.57 4.14
C ALA A 81 -38.19 -12.00 4.05
N GLU A 82 -39.10 -11.12 3.62
CA GLU A 82 -40.51 -11.43 3.43
C GLU A 82 -40.79 -12.29 2.17
N SER A 83 -39.85 -12.34 1.22
CA SER A 83 -40.03 -13.03 -0.07
C SER A 83 -39.53 -14.48 -0.15
N SER A 84 -39.06 -15.09 0.95
CA SER A 84 -38.46 -16.43 0.92
C SER A 84 -38.95 -17.41 2.00
N ALA A 85 -39.07 -18.68 1.60
CA ALA A 85 -39.69 -19.80 2.33
C ALA A 85 -38.99 -20.16 3.67
N PRO A 86 -39.72 -20.74 4.64
CA PRO A 86 -39.39 -20.65 6.07
C PRO A 86 -38.21 -21.49 6.58
N SER A 87 -37.61 -22.38 5.79
CA SER A 87 -36.59 -23.34 6.27
C SER A 87 -35.13 -22.90 6.11
N ALA A 88 -34.84 -21.74 5.49
CA ALA A 88 -33.47 -21.20 5.34
C ALA A 88 -33.11 -20.09 6.36
N ARG A 89 -33.99 -19.82 7.33
CA ARG A 89 -34.05 -18.54 8.07
C ARG A 89 -32.93 -18.27 9.09
N VAL A 90 -32.21 -19.28 9.59
CA VAL A 90 -31.29 -19.07 10.72
C VAL A 90 -29.84 -18.87 10.28
N VAL A 91 -29.37 -19.62 9.27
CA VAL A 91 -27.97 -19.58 8.80
C VAL A 91 -27.72 -18.35 7.89
N GLN A 92 -28.63 -18.07 6.95
CA GLN A 92 -28.48 -16.94 6.02
C GLN A 92 -28.58 -15.56 6.70
N ARG A 93 -29.39 -15.42 7.75
CA ARG A 93 -29.47 -14.17 8.53
C ARG A 93 -28.18 -13.88 9.29
N GLN A 94 -27.49 -14.92 9.76
CA GLN A 94 -26.28 -14.76 10.55
C GLN A 94 -25.07 -14.42 9.67
N ASP A 95 -24.95 -15.03 8.49
CA ASP A 95 -23.81 -14.81 7.59
C ASP A 95 -23.89 -13.48 6.84
N VAL A 96 -25.08 -13.05 6.41
CA VAL A 96 -25.27 -11.74 5.77
C VAL A 96 -25.10 -10.60 6.79
N ARG A 97 -25.56 -10.78 8.04
CA ARG A 97 -25.31 -9.81 9.11
C ARG A 97 -23.84 -9.77 9.54
N ARG A 98 -23.15 -10.91 9.56
CA ARG A 98 -21.69 -10.97 9.79
C ARG A 98 -20.93 -10.28 8.67
N LEU A 99 -21.27 -10.52 7.41
CA LEU A 99 -20.64 -9.87 6.26
C LEU A 99 -20.89 -8.36 6.24
N ALA A 100 -22.14 -7.93 6.45
CA ALA A 100 -22.50 -6.51 6.55
C ALA A 100 -21.79 -5.84 7.73
N ALA A 101 -21.68 -6.51 8.88
CA ALA A 101 -20.94 -6.03 10.05
C ALA A 101 -19.43 -5.97 9.80
N VAL A 102 -18.85 -6.93 9.08
CA VAL A 102 -17.41 -6.95 8.74
C VAL A 102 -17.07 -5.86 7.74
N LEU A 103 -17.89 -5.69 6.70
CA LEU A 103 -17.70 -4.62 5.72
C LEU A 103 -17.93 -3.25 6.35
N SER A 104 -18.95 -3.07 7.19
CA SER A 104 -19.15 -1.80 7.91
C SER A 104 -18.10 -1.54 9.00
N LEU A 105 -17.52 -2.57 9.63
CA LEU A 105 -16.34 -2.44 10.53
C LEU A 105 -15.04 -2.15 9.79
N LEU A 106 -14.91 -2.61 8.54
CA LEU A 106 -13.76 -2.34 7.67
C LEU A 106 -13.82 -0.97 7.01
N LEU A 107 -15.03 -0.48 6.71
CA LEU A 107 -15.27 0.79 6.04
C LEU A 107 -15.45 1.97 7.02
N ARG A 108 -15.91 1.75 8.26
CA ARG A 108 -16.03 2.80 9.30
C ARG A 108 -14.70 3.50 9.71
N PRO A 109 -13.54 2.84 9.80
CA PRO A 109 -12.29 3.52 10.16
C PRO A 109 -11.76 4.44 9.05
N LEU A 110 -12.22 4.30 7.81
CA LEU A 110 -11.78 5.18 6.71
C LEU A 110 -12.45 6.55 6.73
N GLY A 111 -13.63 6.69 7.35
CA GLY A 111 -14.29 7.98 7.57
C GLY A 111 -14.10 8.58 8.97
N ALA A 112 -13.72 7.78 9.97
CA ALA A 112 -13.64 8.24 11.37
C ALA A 112 -12.23 8.60 11.88
N VAL A 113 -11.18 8.36 11.08
CA VAL A 113 -9.78 8.69 11.46
C VAL A 113 -9.49 10.20 11.38
N GLU A 114 -10.34 11.00 10.74
CA GLU A 114 -10.25 12.47 10.81
C GLU A 114 -10.91 13.08 12.07
N GLY A 115 -11.73 12.32 12.83
CA GLY A 115 -12.54 12.86 13.93
C GLY A 115 -12.21 12.38 15.35
N LEU A 116 -11.29 11.42 15.53
CA LEU A 116 -11.07 10.74 16.84
C LEU A 116 -9.81 11.18 17.61
N LEU A 117 -9.20 12.31 17.26
CA LEU A 117 -8.20 12.99 18.12
C LEU A 117 -8.83 14.24 18.76
N GLY A 118 -9.74 14.01 19.71
CA GLY A 118 -10.14 15.03 20.69
C GLY A 118 -9.14 15.13 21.86
N PRO A 119 -9.04 16.28 22.55
CA PRO A 119 -7.85 16.69 23.30
C PRO A 119 -7.65 16.06 24.70
N SER A 120 -8.46 15.11 25.14
CA SER A 120 -8.31 14.49 26.48
C SER A 120 -8.04 12.99 26.39
N GLY A 121 -6.77 12.64 26.21
CA GLY A 121 -6.31 11.26 26.26
C GLY A 121 -6.48 10.63 27.65
N ARG A 122 -7.34 9.60 27.74
CA ARG A 122 -7.16 8.41 28.61
C ARG A 122 -8.12 7.30 28.17
N PRO A 123 -7.63 6.14 27.68
CA PRO A 123 -8.50 4.99 27.42
C PRO A 123 -8.76 4.21 28.72
N THR A 124 -10.03 3.85 28.95
CA THR A 124 -10.43 2.85 29.95
C THR A 124 -10.22 1.43 29.39
N PRO A 125 -9.90 0.43 30.23
CA PRO A 125 -9.44 -0.91 29.79
C PRO A 125 -10.53 -1.79 29.14
N ALA A 126 -11.77 -1.31 28.99
CA ALA A 126 -12.88 -2.08 28.42
C ALA A 126 -13.13 -1.83 26.92
N ALA A 127 -12.43 -0.90 26.27
CA ALA A 127 -12.65 -0.52 24.87
C ALA A 127 -11.57 -1.01 23.87
N ALA A 128 -10.70 -1.95 24.28
CA ALA A 128 -9.57 -2.41 23.48
C ALA A 128 -9.86 -3.66 22.61
N ALA A 129 -11.09 -3.85 22.14
CA ALA A 129 -11.32 -4.73 21.00
C ALA A 129 -11.02 -3.93 19.72
N THR A 130 -9.73 -3.78 19.39
CA THR A 130 -9.32 -3.10 18.16
C THR A 130 -9.98 -3.78 16.96
N PRO A 131 -10.46 -3.03 15.93
CA PRO A 131 -11.06 -3.61 14.73
C PRO A 131 -10.15 -4.66 14.06
N LEU A 132 -8.83 -4.49 14.20
CA LEU A 132 -7.82 -5.44 13.76
C LEU A 132 -7.85 -6.79 14.52
N GLY A 133 -8.11 -6.76 15.84
CA GLY A 133 -8.25 -7.94 16.67
C GLY A 133 -9.54 -8.72 16.39
N THR A 134 -10.61 -8.03 16.01
CA THR A 134 -11.87 -8.65 15.57
C THR A 134 -11.69 -9.30 14.19
N LEU A 135 -11.00 -8.62 13.27
CA LEU A 135 -10.75 -9.15 11.94
C LEU A 135 -9.81 -10.37 11.95
N ARG A 136 -8.77 -10.35 12.79
CA ARG A 136 -7.93 -11.54 13.03
C ARG A 136 -8.74 -12.73 13.52
N ARG A 137 -9.66 -12.51 14.46
CA ARG A 137 -10.55 -13.56 14.98
C ARG A 137 -11.50 -14.08 13.92
N LEU A 138 -12.02 -13.21 13.07
CA LEU A 138 -12.89 -13.60 11.95
C LEU A 138 -12.15 -14.38 10.87
N VAL A 139 -10.94 -13.99 10.50
CA VAL A 139 -10.11 -14.74 9.55
C VAL A 139 -9.70 -16.10 10.11
N ALA A 140 -9.38 -16.16 11.41
CA ALA A 140 -9.07 -17.41 12.09
C ALA A 140 -10.30 -18.33 12.23
N ALA A 141 -11.51 -17.78 12.29
CA ALA A 141 -12.77 -18.51 12.39
C ALA A 141 -13.47 -18.73 11.04
N ALA A 142 -12.95 -18.15 9.95
CA ALA A 142 -13.50 -18.32 8.62
C ALA A 142 -13.28 -19.77 8.16
N ASP A 143 -14.33 -20.38 7.62
CA ASP A 143 -14.19 -21.68 6.99
C ASP A 143 -13.43 -21.57 5.66
N ASP A 144 -12.99 -22.73 5.18
CA ASP A 144 -12.23 -22.90 3.95
C ASP A 144 -12.88 -22.23 2.72
N ALA A 145 -14.21 -22.22 2.66
CA ALA A 145 -14.96 -21.63 1.55
C ALA A 145 -14.96 -20.09 1.61
N THR A 146 -15.16 -19.54 2.81
CA THR A 146 -15.14 -18.10 3.05
C THR A 146 -13.73 -17.54 2.82
N PHE A 147 -12.69 -18.25 3.24
CA PHE A 147 -11.31 -17.86 2.99
C PHE A 147 -10.99 -17.79 1.48
N CYS A 148 -11.37 -18.81 0.71
CA CYS A 148 -11.16 -18.83 -0.74
C CYS A 148 -11.93 -17.70 -1.44
N TRP A 149 -13.19 -17.49 -1.06
CA TRP A 149 -14.01 -16.42 -1.63
C TRP A 149 -13.42 -15.03 -1.36
N LEU A 150 -12.93 -14.79 -0.14
CA LEU A 150 -12.24 -13.55 0.22
C LEU A 150 -10.95 -13.35 -0.59
N LEU A 151 -10.15 -14.42 -0.74
CA LEU A 151 -8.90 -14.36 -1.49
C LEU A 151 -9.13 -14.09 -2.98
N ASP A 152 -10.11 -14.77 -3.60
CA ASP A 152 -10.49 -14.53 -4.99
C ASP A 152 -11.04 -13.11 -5.19
N GLY A 153 -11.81 -12.60 -4.23
CA GLY A 153 -12.27 -11.21 -4.23
C GLY A 153 -11.12 -10.22 -4.20
N VAL A 154 -10.13 -10.42 -3.32
CA VAL A 154 -8.92 -9.60 -3.25
C VAL A 154 -8.11 -9.66 -4.54
N LEU A 155 -7.88 -10.87 -5.09
CA LEU A 155 -7.12 -11.05 -6.34
C LEU A 155 -7.84 -10.42 -7.55
N SER A 156 -9.17 -10.48 -7.56
CA SER A 156 -9.99 -9.86 -8.60
C SER A 156 -9.87 -8.33 -8.54
N GLU A 157 -10.01 -7.74 -7.36
CA GLU A 157 -9.88 -6.29 -7.15
C GLU A 157 -8.46 -5.80 -7.52
N LEU A 158 -7.42 -6.49 -7.05
CA LEU A 158 -6.02 -6.20 -7.41
C LEU A 158 -5.81 -6.26 -8.94
N SER A 159 -6.38 -7.27 -9.60
CA SER A 159 -6.31 -7.40 -11.07
C SER A 159 -7.02 -6.28 -11.80
N SER A 160 -8.21 -5.88 -11.33
CA SER A 160 -8.97 -4.80 -11.97
C SER A 160 -8.31 -3.44 -11.76
N SER A 161 -7.72 -3.20 -10.59
CA SER A 161 -7.01 -1.95 -10.30
C SER A 161 -5.65 -1.85 -11.00
N ALA A 162 -4.99 -2.97 -11.28
CA ALA A 162 -3.70 -2.99 -11.98
C ALA A 162 -3.81 -2.78 -13.50
N ARG A 163 -4.98 -3.06 -14.10
CA ARG A 163 -5.16 -2.86 -15.55
C ARG A 163 -5.24 -1.37 -15.87
N PRO A 164 -4.41 -0.85 -16.79
CA PRO A 164 -4.57 0.52 -17.25
C PRO A 164 -5.96 0.69 -17.84
N CYS A 165 -6.67 1.76 -17.49
CA CYS A 165 -7.84 2.20 -18.24
C CYS A 165 -7.40 2.37 -19.68
N ALA A 166 -7.73 1.40 -20.54
CA ALA A 166 -7.51 1.51 -21.96
C ALA A 166 -8.40 2.64 -22.45
N SER A 167 -7.86 3.86 -22.48
CA SER A 167 -8.49 4.95 -23.19
C SER A 167 -8.63 4.49 -24.63
N THR A 168 -9.87 4.30 -25.08
CA THR A 168 -10.20 4.15 -26.49
C THR A 168 -9.66 5.38 -27.20
N SER A 169 -8.48 5.23 -27.81
CA SER A 169 -7.93 6.23 -28.71
C SER A 169 -8.78 6.23 -29.97
N THR A 170 -9.91 6.93 -29.94
CA THR A 170 -10.53 7.42 -31.17
C THR A 170 -9.56 8.43 -31.78
N THR A 171 -8.77 7.98 -32.75
CA THR A 171 -8.01 8.84 -33.65
C THR A 171 -9.01 9.66 -34.46
N PRO A 172 -9.04 11.01 -34.33
CA PRO A 172 -9.75 11.82 -35.30
C PRO A 172 -8.83 11.94 -36.53
N SER A 173 -9.17 11.22 -37.60
CA SER A 173 -8.57 11.41 -38.90
C SER A 173 -8.98 12.78 -39.46
N SER A 174 -7.97 13.58 -39.81
CA SER A 174 -7.97 14.68 -40.80
C SER A 174 -9.05 15.77 -40.67
N PHE A 175 -8.68 16.99 -40.27
CA PHE A 175 -8.98 18.26 -40.95
C PHE A 175 -8.02 19.37 -40.41
N PRO A 176 -7.74 20.44 -41.18
CA PRO A 176 -6.49 21.19 -41.10
C PRO A 176 -6.57 22.42 -40.18
N ALA A 177 -5.37 22.93 -39.92
CA ALA A 177 -4.98 24.17 -39.27
C ALA A 177 -6.04 25.29 -39.25
N GLY A 178 -6.40 25.75 -38.05
CA GLY A 178 -7.06 27.02 -37.83
C GLY A 178 -7.65 27.18 -36.43
N ALA A 179 -7.15 28.17 -35.69
CA ALA A 179 -7.68 28.73 -34.43
C ALA A 179 -7.43 27.97 -33.12
N ALA A 180 -6.55 28.54 -32.30
CA ALA A 180 -6.37 28.23 -30.89
C ALA A 180 -7.63 28.66 -30.10
N ALA A 181 -8.53 27.71 -29.84
CA ALA A 181 -9.55 27.84 -28.82
C ALA A 181 -9.14 26.94 -27.63
N ALA A 182 -8.76 27.58 -26.51
CA ALA A 182 -8.55 26.89 -25.25
C ALA A 182 -9.89 26.32 -24.77
N ALA A 183 -10.17 25.07 -25.12
CA ALA A 183 -11.31 24.32 -24.63
C ALA A 183 -11.16 24.15 -23.11
N LYS A 184 -11.84 25.01 -22.34
CA LYS A 184 -12.04 24.82 -20.90
C LYS A 184 -12.85 23.55 -20.71
N THR A 185 -12.21 22.46 -20.32
CA THR A 185 -12.92 21.29 -19.77
C THR A 185 -13.77 21.77 -18.58
N PRO A 186 -15.06 21.42 -18.51
CA PRO A 186 -15.93 21.88 -17.44
C PRO A 186 -15.41 21.36 -16.09
N PRO A 187 -15.40 22.20 -15.03
CA PRO A 187 -14.85 21.86 -13.72
C PRO A 187 -15.53 20.62 -13.08
N GLU A 188 -16.78 20.34 -13.44
CA GLU A 188 -17.55 19.19 -12.93
C GLU A 188 -16.99 17.83 -13.36
N ALA A 189 -16.50 17.72 -14.60
CA ALA A 189 -15.88 16.48 -15.10
C ALA A 189 -14.55 16.17 -14.36
N ALA A 190 -13.84 17.21 -13.90
CA ALA A 190 -12.61 17.05 -13.14
C ALA A 190 -12.85 16.67 -11.66
N THR A 191 -14.03 16.99 -11.11
CA THR A 191 -14.41 16.55 -9.75
C THR A 191 -14.86 15.11 -9.72
N GLU A 192 -15.62 14.65 -10.71
CA GLU A 192 -16.10 13.26 -10.80
C GLU A 192 -14.93 12.28 -10.99
N ALA A 193 -14.00 12.58 -11.92
CA ALA A 193 -12.81 11.77 -12.14
C ALA A 193 -11.89 11.68 -10.90
N ALA A 194 -11.86 12.72 -10.05
CA ALA A 194 -11.10 12.71 -8.81
C ALA A 194 -11.74 11.81 -7.74
N ALA A 195 -13.07 11.87 -7.60
CA ALA A 195 -13.82 11.01 -6.69
C ALA A 195 -13.73 9.53 -7.10
N GLU A 196 -13.76 9.23 -8.40
CA GLU A 196 -13.54 7.87 -8.91
C GLU A 196 -12.13 7.35 -8.60
N ALA A 197 -11.10 8.18 -8.81
CA ALA A 197 -9.71 7.81 -8.52
C ALA A 197 -9.48 7.54 -7.02
N GLU A 198 -10.08 8.36 -6.15
CA GLU A 198 -10.05 8.16 -4.70
C GLU A 198 -10.77 6.86 -4.30
N GLY A 199 -11.93 6.58 -4.90
CA GLY A 199 -12.66 5.33 -4.70
C GLY A 199 -11.90 4.08 -5.17
N VAL A 200 -11.12 4.17 -6.25
CA VAL A 200 -10.24 3.07 -6.70
C VAL A 200 -9.06 2.88 -5.74
N ALA A 201 -8.43 3.96 -5.29
CA ALA A 201 -7.31 3.90 -4.35
C ALA A 201 -7.74 3.26 -3.01
N SER A 202 -8.89 3.68 -2.46
CA SER A 202 -9.44 3.13 -1.22
C SER A 202 -9.74 1.63 -1.33
N ARG A 203 -10.34 1.18 -2.44
CA ARG A 203 -10.57 -0.26 -2.71
C ARG A 203 -9.27 -1.04 -2.81
N LEU A 204 -8.27 -0.50 -3.51
CA LEU A 204 -6.95 -1.10 -3.61
C LEU A 204 -6.27 -1.22 -2.24
N HIS A 205 -6.31 -0.17 -1.41
CA HIS A 205 -5.75 -0.19 -0.06
C HIS A 205 -6.45 -1.22 0.82
N ALA A 206 -7.78 -1.30 0.77
CA ALA A 206 -8.54 -2.31 1.48
C ALA A 206 -8.17 -3.73 1.04
N ALA A 207 -8.05 -3.97 -0.27
CA ALA A 207 -7.63 -5.27 -0.80
C ALA A 207 -6.22 -5.67 -0.35
N LEU A 208 -5.26 -4.74 -0.39
CA LEU A 208 -3.89 -4.96 0.07
C LEU A 208 -3.82 -5.21 1.58
N LEU A 209 -4.60 -4.47 2.37
CA LEU A 209 -4.69 -4.66 3.81
C LEU A 209 -5.31 -6.03 4.15
N CYS A 210 -6.38 -6.42 3.45
CA CYS A 210 -6.97 -7.75 3.55
C CYS A 210 -5.96 -8.83 3.17
N ALA A 211 -5.21 -8.66 2.07
CA ALA A 211 -4.15 -9.58 1.69
C ALA A 211 -3.11 -9.73 2.80
N ALA A 212 -2.58 -8.62 3.32
CA ALA A 212 -1.60 -8.62 4.40
C ALA A 212 -2.13 -9.34 5.66
N LEU A 213 -3.40 -9.10 6.02
CA LEU A 213 -4.04 -9.71 7.18
C LEU A 213 -4.29 -11.21 6.96
N LEU A 214 -4.73 -11.63 5.77
CA LEU A 214 -4.91 -13.04 5.41
C LEU A 214 -3.57 -13.80 5.43
N CYS A 215 -2.50 -13.17 4.94
CA CYS A 215 -1.14 -13.72 5.00
C CYS A 215 -0.63 -13.80 6.45
N ALA A 216 -0.91 -12.78 7.27
CA ALA A 216 -0.50 -12.73 8.66
C ALA A 216 -1.28 -13.71 9.58
N ALA A 217 -2.53 -14.03 9.24
CA ALA A 217 -3.45 -14.79 10.09
C ALA A 217 -3.74 -16.21 9.60
N SER A 218 -3.15 -16.64 8.47
CA SER A 218 -3.44 -17.96 7.91
C SER A 218 -2.91 -19.08 8.81
N SER A 219 -3.83 -19.96 9.21
CA SER A 219 -3.52 -21.23 9.86
C SER A 219 -2.79 -22.16 8.88
N PRO A 220 -2.06 -23.17 9.36
CA PRO A 220 -1.38 -24.14 8.49
C PRO A 220 -2.29 -24.86 7.49
N LEU A 221 -3.59 -24.97 7.76
CA LEU A 221 -4.57 -25.56 6.84
C LEU A 221 -4.85 -24.65 5.63
N HIS A 222 -4.90 -23.32 5.83
CA HIS A 222 -5.10 -22.36 4.75
C HIS A 222 -3.84 -22.20 3.86
N LEU A 223 -2.68 -22.68 4.31
CA LEU A 223 -1.41 -22.60 3.54
C LEU A 223 -1.45 -23.39 2.24
N ALA A 224 -2.04 -24.58 2.23
CA ALA A 224 -2.07 -25.41 1.02
C ALA A 224 -2.81 -24.70 -0.12
N ARG A 225 -3.90 -24.00 0.20
CA ARG A 225 -4.68 -23.24 -0.80
C ARG A 225 -4.01 -21.92 -1.16
N LEU A 226 -3.46 -21.22 -0.16
CA LEU A 226 -2.68 -20.01 -0.41
C LEU A 226 -1.51 -20.32 -1.34
N SER A 227 -0.87 -21.49 -1.21
CA SER A 227 0.20 -21.95 -2.10
C SER A 227 -0.22 -22.11 -3.56
N ALA A 228 -1.48 -22.51 -3.82
CA ALA A 228 -2.00 -22.63 -5.19
C ALA A 228 -2.24 -21.26 -5.85
N SER A 229 -2.69 -20.28 -5.06
CA SER A 229 -2.90 -18.89 -5.50
C SER A 229 -1.65 -18.00 -5.38
N ALA A 230 -0.62 -18.46 -4.69
CA ALA A 230 0.54 -17.67 -4.30
C ALA A 230 1.25 -17.00 -5.48
N PRO A 231 1.52 -17.67 -6.61
CA PRO A 231 2.22 -17.03 -7.72
C PRO A 231 1.48 -15.80 -8.26
N ARG A 232 0.14 -15.86 -8.31
CA ARG A 232 -0.69 -14.73 -8.76
C ARG A 232 -0.68 -13.60 -7.74
N LEU A 233 -0.86 -13.92 -6.46
CA LEU A 233 -0.82 -12.93 -5.38
C LEU A 233 0.54 -12.23 -5.33
N LEU A 234 1.64 -12.99 -5.41
CA LEU A 234 3.00 -12.47 -5.43
C LEU A 234 3.25 -11.56 -6.62
N ALA A 235 2.83 -11.98 -7.83
CA ALA A 235 2.97 -11.17 -9.03
C ALA A 235 2.26 -9.82 -8.87
N GLN A 236 1.02 -9.81 -8.37
CA GLN A 236 0.25 -8.60 -8.14
C GLN A 236 0.87 -7.70 -7.05
N LEU A 237 1.27 -8.27 -5.91
CA LEU A 237 1.90 -7.51 -4.84
C LEU A 237 3.23 -6.89 -5.29
N CYS A 238 4.05 -7.64 -6.04
CA CYS A 238 5.27 -7.13 -6.63
C CYS A 238 4.98 -6.05 -7.67
N GLU A 239 3.97 -6.24 -8.53
CA GLU A 239 3.57 -5.24 -9.52
C GLU A 239 3.13 -3.93 -8.85
N VAL A 240 2.32 -3.99 -7.80
CA VAL A 240 1.89 -2.82 -7.03
C VAL A 240 3.08 -2.13 -6.36
N ALA A 241 4.00 -2.91 -5.75
CA ALA A 241 5.20 -2.37 -5.11
C ALA A 241 6.14 -1.67 -6.11
N VAL A 242 6.24 -2.21 -7.33
CA VAL A 242 7.14 -1.70 -8.38
C VAL A 242 6.51 -0.59 -9.23
N SER A 243 5.18 -0.50 -9.27
CA SER A 243 4.46 0.43 -10.14
C SER A 243 4.87 1.89 -9.88
N PRO A 244 5.36 2.63 -10.90
CA PRO A 244 5.70 4.04 -10.76
C PRO A 244 4.44 4.85 -10.42
N PRO A 245 4.57 5.98 -9.69
CA PRO A 245 3.41 6.71 -9.20
C PRO A 245 2.58 7.29 -10.36
N GLN A 246 3.21 7.49 -11.52
CA GLN A 246 2.59 8.03 -12.74
C GLN A 246 1.66 7.03 -13.45
N ARG A 247 1.83 5.71 -13.27
CA ARG A 247 0.94 4.72 -13.93
C ARG A 247 -0.46 4.68 -13.33
N LEU A 248 -0.61 5.15 -12.08
CA LEU A 248 -1.88 5.12 -11.36
C LEU A 248 -2.73 6.39 -11.58
N SER A 249 -2.23 7.39 -12.30
CA SER A 249 -2.97 8.64 -12.54
C SER A 249 -2.55 9.30 -13.87
N PRO A 250 -3.28 9.06 -14.98
CA PRO A 250 -2.94 9.62 -16.30
C PRO A 250 -3.24 11.12 -16.45
N LEU A 251 -3.92 11.75 -15.50
CA LEU A 251 -4.31 13.17 -15.58
C LEU A 251 -3.27 14.08 -14.88
N ARG A 252 -2.39 14.67 -15.69
CA ARG A 252 -1.45 15.74 -15.30
C ARG A 252 -2.22 17.02 -14.92
N SER A 253 -2.77 17.08 -13.72
CA SER A 253 -3.24 18.33 -13.10
C SER A 253 -2.50 18.56 -11.78
N PRO A 254 -2.42 19.81 -11.26
CA PRO A 254 -1.64 20.16 -10.06
C PRO A 254 -2.13 19.53 -8.73
N ARG A 255 -3.02 18.54 -8.76
CA ARG A 255 -3.41 17.68 -7.62
C ARG A 255 -2.38 16.58 -7.32
N THR A 256 -1.09 16.85 -7.51
CA THR A 256 0.01 15.86 -7.48
C THR A 256 0.32 15.30 -6.08
N SER A 257 -0.11 15.96 -5.01
CA SER A 257 0.19 15.53 -3.62
C SER A 257 -0.68 14.35 -3.16
N ALA A 258 -1.98 14.36 -3.43
CA ALA A 258 -2.90 13.30 -2.97
C ALA A 258 -2.64 11.97 -3.69
N ALA A 259 -2.45 12.00 -5.01
CA ALA A 259 -2.17 10.80 -5.79
C ALA A 259 -0.81 10.17 -5.42
N SER A 260 0.21 11.00 -5.12
CA SER A 260 1.51 10.49 -4.66
C SER A 260 1.42 9.86 -3.26
N ALA A 261 0.66 10.45 -2.34
CA ALA A 261 0.40 9.86 -1.02
C ALA A 261 -0.34 8.52 -1.12
N ALA A 262 -1.41 8.43 -1.94
CA ALA A 262 -2.15 7.19 -2.14
C ALA A 262 -1.27 6.08 -2.75
N SER A 263 -0.46 6.42 -3.76
CA SER A 263 0.51 5.49 -4.35
C SER A 263 1.53 5.01 -3.33
N ASP A 264 2.00 5.89 -2.46
CA ASP A 264 2.99 5.55 -1.43
C ASP A 264 2.39 4.61 -0.37
N VAL A 265 1.14 4.85 0.06
CA VAL A 265 0.40 3.93 0.95
C VAL A 265 0.22 2.55 0.30
N SER A 266 -0.15 2.48 -0.99
CA SER A 266 -0.30 1.21 -1.70
C SER A 266 1.02 0.42 -1.72
N ARG A 267 2.13 1.08 -2.03
CA ARG A 267 3.45 0.43 -2.03
C ARG A 267 3.84 -0.06 -0.65
N ARG A 268 3.65 0.76 0.38
CA ARG A 268 3.91 0.37 1.77
C ARG A 268 3.14 -0.89 2.14
N LEU A 269 1.82 -0.91 1.88
CA LEU A 269 0.97 -2.06 2.20
C LEU A 269 1.39 -3.31 1.43
N ALA A 270 1.72 -3.17 0.14
CA ALA A 270 2.22 -4.27 -0.68
C ALA A 270 3.53 -4.84 -0.13
N VAL A 271 4.51 -3.99 0.20
CA VAL A 271 5.80 -4.40 0.77
C VAL A 271 5.62 -5.04 2.16
N GLN A 272 4.70 -4.54 2.99
CA GLN A 272 4.36 -5.16 4.27
C GLN A 272 3.71 -6.54 4.10
N ALA A 273 2.82 -6.70 3.12
CA ALA A 273 2.21 -7.99 2.79
C ALA A 273 3.28 -9.01 2.33
N LEU A 274 4.20 -8.59 1.46
CA LEU A 274 5.34 -9.40 1.03
C LEU A 274 6.23 -9.79 2.22
N THR A 275 6.49 -8.84 3.14
CA THR A 275 7.27 -9.12 4.35
C THR A 275 6.58 -10.19 5.21
N ALA A 276 5.27 -10.07 5.43
CA ALA A 276 4.50 -11.05 6.21
C ALA A 276 4.51 -12.44 5.56
N LEU A 277 4.33 -12.52 4.25
CA LEU A 277 4.39 -13.76 3.48
C LEU A 277 5.75 -14.46 3.62
N LEU A 278 6.82 -13.68 3.55
CA LEU A 278 8.18 -14.18 3.73
C LEU A 278 8.39 -14.71 5.16
N THR A 279 8.04 -13.90 6.16
CA THR A 279 8.31 -14.21 7.58
C THR A 279 7.53 -15.39 8.11
N ASN A 280 6.35 -15.64 7.55
CA ASN A 280 5.51 -16.75 7.97
C ASN A 280 5.91 -18.08 7.32
N GLY A 281 6.93 -18.10 6.45
CA GLY A 281 7.43 -19.32 5.80
C GLY A 281 6.40 -20.01 4.90
N GLN A 282 5.36 -19.29 4.50
CA GLN A 282 4.16 -19.84 3.85
C GLN A 282 4.35 -20.20 2.39
N LEU A 283 5.46 -19.75 1.81
CA LEU A 283 5.74 -19.85 0.40
C LEU A 283 6.98 -20.69 0.19
N ARG A 284 6.89 -21.63 -0.77
CA ARG A 284 8.08 -22.12 -1.44
C ARG A 284 8.71 -20.91 -2.10
N PHE A 285 9.86 -20.52 -1.57
CA PHE A 285 10.52 -19.28 -1.96
C PHE A 285 11.68 -19.66 -2.87
N GLU A 286 11.51 -19.42 -4.17
CA GLU A 286 12.50 -19.74 -5.19
C GLU A 286 13.35 -18.51 -5.53
N LEU A 287 14.36 -18.70 -6.38
CA LEU A 287 15.23 -17.61 -6.82
C LEU A 287 14.47 -16.51 -7.56
N ILE A 288 13.47 -16.88 -8.36
CA ILE A 288 12.63 -15.93 -9.11
C ILE A 288 11.84 -15.05 -8.15
N ASP A 289 11.30 -15.63 -7.08
CA ASP A 289 10.59 -14.88 -6.03
C ASP A 289 11.53 -13.95 -5.28
N ALA A 290 12.75 -14.42 -4.94
CA ALA A 290 13.76 -13.59 -4.31
C ALA A 290 14.10 -12.35 -5.15
N ALA A 291 14.28 -12.52 -6.46
CA ALA A 291 14.53 -11.40 -7.37
C ALA A 291 13.34 -10.43 -7.44
N ALA A 292 12.10 -10.94 -7.47
CA ALA A 292 10.89 -10.11 -7.46
C ALA A 292 10.75 -9.32 -6.16
N PHE A 293 11.01 -9.95 -5.01
CA PHE A 293 10.96 -9.31 -3.70
C PHE A 293 12.06 -8.26 -3.53
N LEU A 294 13.28 -8.54 -3.98
CA LEU A 294 14.37 -7.56 -3.97
C LEU A 294 14.05 -6.35 -4.86
N ARG A 295 13.45 -6.59 -6.03
CA ARG A 295 12.97 -5.52 -6.90
C ARG A 295 11.85 -4.71 -6.23
N ALA A 296 10.89 -5.36 -5.59
CA ALA A 296 9.81 -4.71 -4.86
C ALA A 296 10.33 -3.88 -3.68
N ALA A 297 11.34 -4.37 -2.94
CA ALA A 297 11.98 -3.65 -1.86
C ALA A 297 12.78 -2.43 -2.36
N GLY A 298 13.46 -2.56 -3.50
CA GLY A 298 14.25 -1.48 -4.09
C GLY A 298 13.41 -0.44 -4.84
N ALA A 299 12.23 -0.82 -5.36
CA ALA A 299 11.42 0.04 -6.23
C ALA A 299 11.04 1.41 -5.64
N PRO A 300 10.70 1.56 -4.34
CA PRO A 300 10.42 2.86 -3.75
C PRO A 300 11.58 3.85 -3.87
N CYS A 301 12.81 3.34 -4.02
CA CYS A 301 14.04 4.11 -4.05
C CYS A 301 14.83 3.98 -5.37
N ALA A 302 14.35 3.20 -6.33
CA ALA A 302 15.12 2.81 -7.52
C ALA A 302 15.41 3.99 -8.47
N HIS A 303 14.57 5.04 -8.46
CA HIS A 303 14.72 6.24 -9.28
C HIS A 303 15.61 7.30 -8.65
N VAL A 304 16.07 7.10 -7.42
CA VAL A 304 16.82 8.11 -6.68
C VAL A 304 18.26 8.12 -7.17
N SER A 305 18.66 9.19 -7.85
CA SER A 305 20.05 9.49 -8.17
C SER A 305 20.59 10.51 -7.18
N LEU A 306 21.86 10.40 -6.78
CA LEU A 306 22.49 11.41 -5.93
C LEU A 306 22.65 12.77 -6.63
N ARG A 307 22.73 12.77 -7.97
CA ARG A 307 23.00 13.96 -8.77
C ARG A 307 21.77 14.81 -9.05
N SER A 308 20.58 14.22 -9.05
CA SER A 308 19.34 14.89 -9.43
C SER A 308 18.26 14.68 -8.37
N PRO A 309 17.52 15.73 -7.98
CA PRO A 309 16.40 15.60 -7.06
C PRO A 309 15.38 14.59 -7.59
N PRO A 310 14.99 13.57 -6.79
CA PRO A 310 13.92 12.69 -7.19
C PRO A 310 12.61 13.49 -7.23
N ALA A 311 11.76 13.19 -8.22
CA ALA A 311 10.46 13.85 -8.34
C ALA A 311 9.57 13.61 -7.11
N THR A 312 9.73 12.45 -6.47
CA THR A 312 9.04 12.09 -5.22
C THR A 312 9.98 11.26 -4.36
N LEU A 313 10.03 11.58 -3.07
CA LEU A 313 10.68 10.75 -2.07
C LEU A 313 9.66 9.76 -1.48
N PRO A 314 10.07 8.52 -1.17
CA PRO A 314 9.21 7.62 -0.40
C PRO A 314 8.97 8.19 0.99
N SER A 315 7.80 7.96 1.58
CA SER A 315 7.62 8.32 3.00
C SER A 315 8.52 7.47 3.90
N ALA A 316 8.74 7.94 5.12
CA ALA A 316 9.42 7.19 6.19
C ALA A 316 8.83 5.79 6.39
N ALA A 317 7.51 5.67 6.25
CA ALA A 317 6.81 4.40 6.46
C ALA A 317 7.03 3.41 5.30
N THR A 318 7.08 3.90 4.06
CA THR A 318 7.44 3.08 2.90
C THR A 318 8.90 2.66 2.96
N PHE A 319 9.79 3.58 3.37
CA PHE A 319 11.20 3.28 3.61
C PHE A 319 11.37 2.18 4.67
N GLY A 320 10.70 2.32 5.81
CA GLY A 320 10.71 1.31 6.88
C GLY A 320 10.19 -0.04 6.41
N ALA A 321 9.11 -0.08 5.61
CA ALA A 321 8.60 -1.33 5.04
C ALA A 321 9.63 -2.01 4.11
N ALA A 322 10.28 -1.26 3.22
CA ALA A 322 11.33 -1.77 2.34
C ALA A 322 12.53 -2.31 3.13
N TYR A 323 12.95 -1.58 4.16
CA TYR A 323 13.97 -2.03 5.10
C TYR A 323 13.63 -3.39 5.73
N PHE A 324 12.43 -3.54 6.30
CA PHE A 324 12.04 -4.77 6.96
C PHE A 324 11.98 -5.96 5.99
N LEU A 325 11.57 -5.72 4.74
CA LEU A 325 11.59 -6.74 3.70
C LEU A 325 13.03 -7.21 3.39
N LEU A 326 13.96 -6.27 3.18
CA LEU A 326 15.37 -6.61 2.92
C LEU A 326 16.01 -7.36 4.10
N LEU A 327 15.73 -6.91 5.32
CA LEU A 327 16.23 -7.55 6.54
C LEU A 327 15.68 -8.98 6.68
N ALA A 328 14.38 -9.17 6.43
CA ALA A 328 13.75 -10.49 6.47
C ALA A 328 14.33 -11.42 5.39
N LEU A 329 14.59 -10.91 4.18
CA LEU A 329 15.22 -11.67 3.10
C LEU A 329 16.62 -12.12 3.48
N LEU A 330 17.46 -11.24 4.02
CA LEU A 330 18.81 -11.61 4.45
C LEU A 330 18.78 -12.69 5.55
N ARG A 331 17.97 -12.47 6.59
CA ARG A 331 17.92 -13.36 7.77
C ARG A 331 17.35 -14.73 7.47
N GLN A 332 16.28 -14.80 6.68
CA GLN A 332 15.53 -16.05 6.49
C GLN A 332 15.88 -16.75 5.18
N ARG A 333 16.29 -16.00 4.16
CA ARG A 333 16.53 -16.49 2.80
C ARG A 333 17.91 -16.08 2.28
N GLY A 334 18.89 -15.95 3.18
CA GLY A 334 20.24 -15.47 2.87
C GLY A 334 20.87 -16.11 1.63
N ALA A 335 20.78 -17.44 1.48
CA ALA A 335 21.33 -18.15 0.32
C ALA A 335 20.78 -17.62 -1.03
N LEU A 336 19.48 -17.32 -1.10
CA LEU A 336 18.84 -16.79 -2.31
C LEU A 336 19.20 -15.32 -2.53
N VAL A 337 19.37 -14.55 -1.45
CA VAL A 337 19.88 -13.18 -1.53
C VAL A 337 21.32 -13.18 -2.04
N HIS A 338 22.15 -14.15 -1.64
CA HIS A 338 23.53 -14.26 -2.09
C HIS A 338 23.60 -14.52 -3.60
N THR A 339 22.73 -15.37 -4.13
CA THR A 339 22.64 -15.60 -5.59
C THR A 339 22.12 -14.38 -6.35
N ALA A 340 21.32 -13.52 -5.70
CA ALA A 340 20.77 -12.29 -6.27
C ALA A 340 21.43 -11.02 -5.69
N ALA A 341 22.69 -11.12 -5.23
CA ALA A 341 23.39 -10.04 -4.54
C ALA A 341 23.40 -8.71 -5.31
N PRO A 342 23.55 -8.65 -6.64
CA PRO A 342 23.47 -7.38 -7.38
C PRO A 342 22.13 -6.65 -7.18
N LEU A 343 21.01 -7.39 -7.14
CA LEU A 343 19.69 -6.79 -6.90
C LEU A 343 19.56 -6.29 -5.47
N TYR A 344 20.08 -7.06 -4.51
CA TYR A 344 20.13 -6.64 -3.10
C TYR A 344 20.89 -5.32 -2.92
N PHE A 345 22.12 -5.23 -3.44
CA PHE A 345 22.91 -4.01 -3.33
C PHE A 345 22.30 -2.84 -4.11
N SER A 346 21.60 -3.09 -5.21
CA SER A 346 20.84 -2.03 -5.89
C SER A 346 19.72 -1.43 -5.01
N ALA A 347 19.05 -2.26 -4.21
CA ALA A 347 18.03 -1.81 -3.26
C ALA A 347 18.64 -1.05 -2.08
N VAL A 348 19.74 -1.56 -1.50
CA VAL A 348 20.51 -0.88 -0.44
C VAL A 348 20.99 0.49 -0.91
N ARG A 349 21.54 0.57 -2.12
CA ARG A 349 21.96 1.83 -2.75
C ARG A 349 20.81 2.83 -2.84
N GLY A 350 19.66 2.40 -3.36
CA GLY A 350 18.47 3.23 -3.42
C GLY A 350 18.09 3.78 -2.05
N MET A 351 18.10 2.94 -1.02
CA MET A 351 17.80 3.37 0.36
C MET A 351 18.81 4.39 0.89
N LEU A 352 20.11 4.17 0.70
CA LEU A 352 21.14 5.13 1.12
C LEU A 352 20.95 6.49 0.43
N PHE A 353 20.59 6.49 -0.85
CA PHE A 353 20.39 7.73 -1.59
C PHE A 353 19.08 8.43 -1.18
N ALA A 354 18.02 7.67 -0.91
CA ALA A 354 16.77 8.21 -0.37
C ALA A 354 16.99 8.87 1.01
N LEU A 355 17.83 8.27 1.87
CA LEU A 355 18.25 8.85 3.14
C LEU A 355 18.94 10.22 2.96
N GLY A 356 19.90 10.33 2.04
CA GLY A 356 20.59 11.59 1.75
C GLY A 356 19.66 12.71 1.32
N TRP A 357 18.61 12.38 0.56
CA TRP A 357 17.60 13.36 0.17
C TRP A 357 16.63 13.70 1.30
N ALA A 358 16.18 12.72 2.08
CA ALA A 358 15.28 12.95 3.21
C ALA A 358 15.92 13.89 4.25
N ASP A 359 17.20 13.69 4.55
CA ASP A 359 17.93 14.51 5.51
C ASP A 359 18.18 15.94 5.01
N ALA A 360 18.50 16.09 3.72
CA ALA A 360 18.64 17.41 3.10
C ALA A 360 17.33 18.21 3.14
N THR A 361 16.19 17.55 2.90
CA THR A 361 14.87 18.19 3.00
C THR A 361 14.53 18.59 4.44
N ALA A 362 14.82 17.72 5.42
CA ALA A 362 14.60 18.02 6.83
C ALA A 362 15.44 19.23 7.28
N SER A 363 16.72 19.25 6.91
CA SER A 363 17.64 20.36 7.23
C SER A 363 17.18 21.68 6.63
N SER A 364 16.71 21.67 5.38
CA SER A 364 16.16 22.88 4.73
C SER A 364 14.89 23.39 5.41
N THR A 365 13.99 22.49 5.83
CA THR A 365 12.76 22.89 6.54
C THR A 365 13.05 23.46 7.92
N ALA A 366 14.02 22.89 8.64
CA ALA A 366 14.44 23.39 9.94
C ALA A 366 14.98 24.82 9.83
N ALA A 367 15.89 25.08 8.88
CA ALA A 367 16.45 26.41 8.64
C ALA A 367 15.38 27.47 8.28
N ALA A 368 14.42 27.10 7.41
CA ALA A 368 13.31 27.98 7.06
C ALA A 368 12.41 28.29 8.27
N SER A 369 12.11 27.28 9.08
CA SER A 369 11.29 27.46 10.29
C SER A 369 11.98 28.35 11.34
N SER A 370 13.31 28.23 11.52
CA SER A 370 14.07 29.09 12.43
C SER A 370 14.14 30.54 11.94
N ALA A 371 14.26 30.77 10.63
CA ALA A 371 14.25 32.12 10.06
C ALA A 371 12.86 32.77 10.19
N SER A 372 11.78 32.01 9.98
CA SER A 372 10.42 32.50 10.17
C SER A 372 10.10 32.81 11.63
N ALA A 373 10.56 31.97 12.58
CA ALA A 373 10.36 32.18 14.01
C ALA A 373 11.14 33.41 14.54
N ALA A 374 12.34 33.67 13.99
CA ALA A 374 13.09 34.88 14.31
C ALA A 374 12.40 36.17 13.82
N THR A 375 11.60 36.07 12.75
CA THR A 375 10.85 37.21 12.19
C THR A 375 9.51 37.42 12.90
N SER A 376 8.92 36.36 13.49
CA SER A 376 7.64 36.44 14.22
C SER A 376 7.79 36.72 15.73
N ALA A 377 9.01 36.98 16.22
CA ALA A 377 9.32 37.22 17.63
C ALA A 377 8.71 38.52 18.22
N ALA A 378 7.88 39.25 17.45
CA ALA A 378 7.16 40.44 17.90
C ALA A 378 5.72 40.16 18.38
N ALA A 379 5.20 38.93 18.29
CA ALA A 379 3.85 38.59 18.75
C ALA A 379 3.87 37.83 20.10
N PRO A 380 3.02 38.20 21.08
CA PRO A 380 3.04 37.65 22.42
C PRO A 380 2.66 36.15 22.46
N PRO A 381 3.19 35.39 23.44
CA PRO A 381 3.09 33.93 23.48
C PRO A 381 1.70 33.48 23.93
N ALA A 382 0.87 33.03 22.99
CA ALA A 382 -0.32 32.26 23.31
C ALA A 382 0.07 30.81 23.63
N LEU A 383 -0.34 30.34 24.81
CA LEU A 383 -0.24 28.96 25.30
C LEU A 383 -1.04 28.01 24.40
N GLU A 384 -0.41 27.44 23.37
CA GLU A 384 -1.01 26.34 22.61
C GLU A 384 -0.09 25.11 22.56
N GLY A 385 -0.73 23.97 22.81
CA GLY A 385 -0.11 22.67 23.04
C GLY A 385 0.95 22.31 22.01
N ARG A 386 2.20 22.27 22.47
CA ARG A 386 3.35 21.80 21.71
C ARG A 386 3.12 20.34 21.34
N ALA A 387 2.62 20.10 20.13
CA ALA A 387 2.53 18.77 19.55
C ALA A 387 3.91 18.08 19.69
N PRO A 388 3.96 16.78 20.02
CA PRO A 388 5.22 16.07 20.19
C PRO A 388 6.06 16.28 18.93
N ALA A 389 7.26 16.83 19.12
CA ALA A 389 8.19 17.09 18.03
C ALA A 389 8.42 15.76 17.30
N ARG A 390 7.84 15.61 16.10
CA ARG A 390 8.08 14.45 15.26
C ARG A 390 9.58 14.37 15.02
N GLU A 391 10.19 13.24 15.35
CA GLU A 391 11.59 13.00 15.01
C GLU A 391 11.78 13.24 13.51
N PRO A 392 12.89 13.89 13.09
CA PRO A 392 13.14 14.13 11.69
C PRO A 392 13.27 12.77 10.99
N MET A 393 12.48 12.57 9.93
CA MET A 393 12.44 11.34 9.12
C MET A 393 13.84 10.79 8.78
N GLY A 394 14.84 11.67 8.61
CA GLY A 394 16.23 11.29 8.35
C GLY A 394 16.84 10.39 9.44
N LEU A 395 16.52 10.59 10.72
CA LEU A 395 17.13 9.84 11.82
C LEU A 395 16.66 8.38 11.85
N ASP A 396 15.35 8.14 11.73
CA ASP A 396 14.81 6.78 11.67
C ASP A 396 15.29 6.04 10.42
N CYS A 397 15.34 6.73 9.29
CA CYS A 397 15.89 6.18 8.06
C CYS A 397 17.38 5.81 8.23
N ALA A 398 18.16 6.63 8.94
CA ALA A 398 19.56 6.35 9.25
C ALA A 398 19.71 5.15 10.19
N ARG A 399 18.89 5.02 11.23
CA ARG A 399 18.85 3.85 12.13
C ARG A 399 18.52 2.57 11.38
N HIS A 400 17.57 2.62 10.45
CA HIS A 400 17.22 1.50 9.57
C HIS A 400 18.38 1.15 8.63
N ALA A 401 18.97 2.14 7.95
CA ALA A 401 20.12 1.93 7.09
C ALA A 401 21.30 1.31 7.85
N ARG A 402 21.65 1.83 9.03
CA ARG A 402 22.67 1.27 9.92
C ARG A 402 22.47 -0.22 10.17
N ARG A 403 21.29 -0.62 10.67
CA ARG A 403 20.98 -2.02 10.99
C ARG A 403 21.05 -2.92 9.75
N LEU A 404 20.64 -2.40 8.59
CA LEU A 404 20.73 -3.14 7.33
C LEU A 404 22.19 -3.38 6.92
N LEU A 405 23.05 -2.38 7.09
CA LEU A 405 24.49 -2.51 6.81
C LEU A 405 25.18 -3.46 7.79
N GLU A 406 24.85 -3.39 9.09
CA GLU A 406 25.31 -4.34 10.11
C GLU A 406 24.91 -5.78 9.76
N GLU A 407 23.65 -6.01 9.38
CA GLU A 407 23.19 -7.34 8.96
C GLU A 407 23.87 -7.80 7.67
N THR A 408 24.08 -6.89 6.71
CA THR A 408 24.83 -7.21 5.47
C THR A 408 26.23 -7.71 5.79
N ALA A 409 26.91 -7.05 6.73
CA ALA A 409 28.25 -7.41 7.17
C ALA A 409 28.30 -8.79 7.88
N ALA A 410 27.21 -9.21 8.54
CA ALA A 410 27.12 -10.55 9.11
C ALA A 410 27.21 -11.66 8.05
N HIS A 411 26.86 -11.35 6.79
CA HIS A 411 26.97 -12.26 5.65
C HIS A 411 28.30 -12.13 4.87
N LYS A 412 29.38 -11.68 5.53
CA LYS A 412 30.68 -11.39 4.88
C LYS A 412 31.19 -12.49 3.93
N ARG A 413 31.06 -13.76 4.30
CA ARG A 413 31.60 -14.88 3.50
C ARG A 413 31.00 -14.93 2.08
N SER A 414 29.74 -14.55 1.93
CA SER A 414 29.03 -14.59 0.65
C SER A 414 29.00 -13.23 -0.05
N LEU A 415 29.05 -12.14 0.71
CA LEU A 415 28.81 -10.78 0.18
C LEU A 415 30.07 -9.90 0.12
N VAL A 416 31.25 -10.39 0.54
CA VAL A 416 32.50 -9.60 0.58
C VAL A 416 32.83 -8.90 -0.74
N ARG A 417 32.66 -9.60 -1.87
CA ARG A 417 32.91 -9.06 -3.22
C ARG A 417 32.05 -7.84 -3.56
N TYR A 418 30.92 -7.69 -2.87
CA TYR A 418 30.01 -6.57 -3.07
C TYR A 418 30.15 -5.48 -2.01
N GLY A 419 30.93 -5.73 -0.95
CA GLY A 419 31.21 -4.76 0.11
C GLY A 419 31.84 -3.48 -0.43
N ALA A 420 32.77 -3.61 -1.39
CA ALA A 420 33.40 -2.47 -2.04
C ALA A 420 32.38 -1.57 -2.77
N TYR A 421 31.39 -2.16 -3.44
CA TYR A 421 30.33 -1.39 -4.13
C TYR A 421 29.43 -0.67 -3.14
N ALA A 422 29.01 -1.32 -2.06
CA ALA A 422 28.22 -0.67 -1.02
C ALA A 422 28.98 0.47 -0.34
N LEU A 423 30.27 0.26 -0.05
CA LEU A 423 31.13 1.29 0.53
C LEU A 423 31.36 2.44 -0.46
N SER A 424 31.48 2.15 -1.76
CA SER A 424 31.49 3.18 -2.82
C SER A 424 30.22 4.01 -2.82
N ASP A 425 29.05 3.40 -2.63
CA ASP A 425 27.78 4.12 -2.55
C ASP A 425 27.68 4.99 -1.30
N VAL A 426 28.26 4.55 -0.17
CA VAL A 426 28.40 5.38 1.04
C VAL A 426 29.34 6.57 0.80
N VAL A 427 30.49 6.35 0.17
CA VAL A 427 31.41 7.45 -0.19
C VAL A 427 30.73 8.44 -1.13
N ALA A 428 29.96 7.95 -2.11
CA ALA A 428 29.18 8.80 -3.00
C ALA A 428 28.10 9.58 -2.24
N LEU A 429 27.39 8.94 -1.31
CA LEU A 429 26.40 9.57 -0.44
C LEU A 429 27.04 10.73 0.33
N LEU A 430 28.12 10.48 1.08
CA LEU A 430 28.78 11.50 1.90
C LEU A 430 29.36 12.65 1.06
N ARG A 431 29.82 12.36 -0.16
CA ARG A 431 30.33 13.37 -1.06
C ARG A 431 29.25 14.29 -1.62
N TYR A 432 28.19 13.70 -2.18
CA TYR A 432 27.19 14.45 -2.95
C TYR A 432 26.03 14.94 -2.08
N ARG A 433 25.79 14.28 -0.94
CA ARG A 433 24.70 14.52 0.01
C ARG A 433 25.20 14.26 1.43
N PRO A 434 26.08 15.12 1.97
CA PRO A 434 26.52 14.99 3.35
C PRO A 434 25.30 14.99 4.27
N LEU A 435 25.27 14.02 5.18
CA LEU A 435 24.21 13.87 6.17
C LEU A 435 24.45 14.85 7.32
N GLY A 436 23.38 15.33 7.95
CA GLY A 436 23.46 16.07 9.20
C GLY A 436 24.12 15.23 10.27
N ALA A 437 24.79 15.89 11.22
CA ALA A 437 25.64 15.23 12.22
C ALA A 437 24.94 14.09 12.98
N ALA A 438 23.66 14.25 13.32
CA ALA A 438 22.87 13.23 14.00
C ALA A 438 22.61 11.98 13.14
N ALA A 439 22.16 12.18 11.89
CA ALA A 439 21.92 11.08 10.95
C ALA A 439 23.22 10.38 10.55
N GLN A 440 24.31 11.14 10.36
CA GLN A 440 25.63 10.58 10.12
C GLN A 440 26.08 9.72 11.30
N ALA A 441 26.03 10.25 12.53
CA ALA A 441 26.43 9.52 13.74
C ALA A 441 25.66 8.20 13.92
N GLU A 442 24.36 8.20 13.60
CA GLU A 442 23.56 6.97 13.61
C GLU A 442 23.94 6.00 12.49
N LEU A 443 24.35 6.48 11.31
CA LEU A 443 24.73 5.61 10.19
C LEU A 443 26.13 4.98 10.38
N MET A 444 27.06 5.69 11.02
CA MET A 444 28.48 5.32 11.10
C MET A 444 28.77 3.89 11.58
N PRO A 445 28.14 3.34 12.63
CA PRO A 445 28.39 1.96 13.05
C PRO A 445 28.13 0.92 11.95
N GLY A 446 27.14 1.16 11.09
CA GLY A 446 26.84 0.31 9.95
C GLY A 446 27.89 0.42 8.85
N VAL A 447 28.39 1.64 8.60
CA VAL A 447 29.51 1.88 7.66
C VAL A 447 30.78 1.17 8.15
N TYR A 448 31.07 1.24 9.44
CA TYR A 448 32.20 0.52 10.04
C TYR A 448 32.05 -0.99 9.95
N SER A 449 30.83 -1.52 10.10
CA SER A 449 30.56 -2.94 9.88
C SER A 449 30.82 -3.35 8.42
N LEU A 450 30.46 -2.51 7.44
CA LEU A 450 30.83 -2.74 6.03
C LEU A 450 32.34 -2.71 5.80
N ILE A 451 33.06 -1.77 6.41
CA ILE A 451 34.54 -1.72 6.31
C ILE A 451 35.14 -3.01 6.87
N GLY A 452 34.67 -3.48 8.03
CA GLY A 452 35.10 -4.74 8.63
C GLY A 452 34.74 -6.00 7.83
N MET A 453 33.78 -5.91 6.90
CA MET A 453 33.45 -6.97 5.95
C MET A 453 34.44 -7.03 4.78
N CYS A 454 34.96 -5.88 4.33
CA CYS A 454 35.90 -5.79 3.21
C CYS A 454 37.30 -6.28 3.61
N THR A 455 38.01 -6.94 2.69
CA THR A 455 39.44 -7.24 2.88
C THR A 455 40.29 -6.07 2.36
N GLN A 456 41.60 -6.16 2.53
CA GLN A 456 42.53 -5.16 1.97
C GLN A 456 42.42 -5.07 0.44
N VAL A 457 42.10 -6.17 -0.24
CA VAL A 457 41.96 -6.20 -1.71
C VAL A 457 40.81 -5.30 -2.15
N GLU A 458 39.61 -5.49 -1.59
CA GLU A 458 38.45 -4.68 -1.97
C GLU A 458 38.61 -3.20 -1.58
N LEU A 459 39.27 -2.91 -0.45
CA LEU A 459 39.56 -1.53 -0.05
C LEU A 459 40.57 -0.86 -0.99
N GLN A 460 41.60 -1.58 -1.44
CA GLN A 460 42.57 -1.07 -2.41
C GLN A 460 41.92 -0.83 -3.77
N GLU A 461 41.06 -1.75 -4.23
CA GLU A 461 40.28 -1.57 -5.47
C GLU A 461 39.37 -0.35 -5.39
N LEU A 462 38.65 -0.18 -4.28
CA LEU A 462 37.82 1.01 -4.05
C LEU A 462 38.64 2.29 -4.07
N HIS A 463 39.79 2.28 -3.37
CA HIS A 463 40.70 3.42 -3.35
C HIS A 463 41.24 3.74 -4.74
N ALA A 464 41.64 2.74 -5.53
CA ALA A 464 42.15 2.91 -6.90
C ALA A 464 41.09 3.50 -7.84
N ASN A 465 39.84 3.05 -7.72
CA ASN A 465 38.70 3.47 -8.54
C ASN A 465 38.07 4.81 -8.09
N SER A 466 38.42 5.30 -6.89
CA SER A 466 37.91 6.55 -6.37
C SER A 466 38.69 7.75 -6.91
N ASP A 467 37.99 8.86 -7.09
CA ASP A 467 38.63 10.13 -7.42
C ASP A 467 39.27 10.77 -6.16
N PRO A 468 40.04 11.87 -6.29
CA PRO A 468 40.78 12.44 -5.16
C PRO A 468 39.91 12.81 -3.96
N VAL A 469 38.66 13.24 -4.18
CA VAL A 469 37.71 13.56 -3.11
C VAL A 469 37.20 12.28 -2.45
N GLY A 470 36.81 11.28 -3.24
CA GLY A 470 36.40 9.98 -2.71
C GLY A 470 37.50 9.29 -1.92
N LYS A 471 38.77 9.40 -2.37
CA LYS A 471 39.94 8.88 -1.65
C LYS A 471 40.11 9.50 -0.27
N ARG A 472 39.93 10.83 -0.14
CA ARG A 472 39.98 11.52 1.15
C ARG A 472 38.86 11.05 2.08
N ILE A 473 37.62 11.03 1.59
CA ILE A 473 36.47 10.54 2.37
C ILE A 473 36.70 9.09 2.82
N LEU A 474 37.20 8.22 1.94
CA LEU A 474 37.52 6.84 2.29
C LEU A 474 38.63 6.77 3.36
N ALA A 475 39.67 7.60 3.26
CA ALA A 475 40.73 7.67 4.26
C ALA A 475 40.18 8.09 5.63
N ASP A 476 39.34 9.13 5.68
CA ASP A 476 38.70 9.61 6.90
C ASP A 476 37.82 8.51 7.53
N LEU A 477 37.07 7.76 6.71
CA LEU A 477 36.27 6.63 7.16
C LEU A 477 37.13 5.50 7.74
N LEU A 478 38.27 5.20 7.12
CA LEU A 478 39.20 4.17 7.59
C LEU A 478 39.90 4.59 8.89
N GLU A 479 40.26 5.86 9.03
CA GLU A 479 40.79 6.43 10.27
C GLU A 479 39.74 6.38 11.39
N GLY A 480 38.50 6.80 11.10
CA GLY A 480 37.36 6.69 12.01
C GLY A 480 37.08 5.25 12.44
N TYR A 481 37.19 4.29 11.52
CA TYR A 481 37.07 2.86 11.83
C TYR A 481 38.19 2.37 12.75
N GLN A 482 39.45 2.76 12.49
CA GLN A 482 40.59 2.36 13.31
C GLN A 482 40.51 2.95 14.73
N THR A 483 40.07 4.20 14.86
CA THR A 483 39.92 4.85 16.17
C THR A 483 38.75 4.28 16.98
N SER A 484 37.63 3.96 16.33
CA SER A 484 36.41 3.47 17.00
C SER A 484 36.36 1.96 17.24
N HIS A 485 36.79 1.16 16.26
CA HIS A 485 36.62 -0.30 16.27
C HIS A 485 37.85 -1.04 16.81
N LYS A 486 39.05 -0.42 16.77
CA LYS A 486 40.29 -1.05 17.24
C LYS A 486 40.56 -0.87 18.74
N TYR A 487 39.70 -0.15 19.47
CA TYR A 487 39.78 0.03 20.93
C TYR A 487 38.83 -0.85 21.76
N ARG A 488 38.11 -1.79 21.13
CA ARG A 488 37.38 -2.87 21.83
C ARG A 488 37.85 -4.25 21.39
N GLY A 489 39.18 -4.41 21.28
CA GLY A 489 39.83 -5.70 21.05
C GLY A 489 39.26 -6.80 21.94
#